data_AF-A0A926YY61-F1
#
_entry.id   AF-A0A926YY61-F1
#
_cell.length_a   1.000
_cell.length_b   1.000
_cell.length_c   1.000
_cell.angle_alpha   90.00
_cell.angle_beta   90.00
_cell.angle_gamma   90.00
#
_symmetry.space_group_name_H-M   'P 1'
#
loop_
_entity.id
_entity.type
_entity.pdbx_description
1 polymer ?
#
loop_
_entity_poly.entity_id
_entity_poly.type
_entity_poly.pdbx_seq_one_letter_code
_entity_poly.pdbx_strand_id
1 'polypeptide(L)' 'MLEHLTAEVITQAELRASLRRQGFEDLSEIKVAILETSGSLTVEPQRPSQDELRTQAIVEQLARIETGLSAISQQLRGGQ' A
#
# COMPACT_ATOMS: atom_id res chain seq x y z
N MET A 1 -19.94 -12.57 -3.97
CA MET A 1 -18.72 -12.24 -3.18
C MET A 1 -18.77 -12.82 -1.75
N LEU A 2 -19.20 -14.08 -1.60
CA LEU A 2 -19.17 -14.83 -0.33
C LEU A 2 -18.79 -16.31 -0.56
N GLU A 3 -18.47 -16.68 -1.80
CA GLU A 3 -18.52 -18.08 -2.27
C GLU A 3 -17.24 -18.88 -1.98
N HIS A 4 -16.22 -18.26 -1.40
CA HIS A 4 -14.92 -18.90 -1.15
C HIS A 4 -14.60 -19.14 0.33
N LEU A 5 -15.40 -18.63 1.28
CA LEU A 5 -15.15 -18.89 2.72
C LEU A 5 -15.38 -20.35 3.13
N THR A 6 -16.08 -21.14 2.32
CA THR A 6 -16.47 -22.51 2.66
C THR A 6 -15.48 -23.56 2.16
N ALA A 7 -14.49 -23.17 1.34
CA ALA A 7 -13.51 -24.10 0.78
C ALA A 7 -12.27 -24.29 1.67
N GLU A 8 -11.94 -23.31 2.53
CA GLU A 8 -10.82 -23.40 3.46
C GLU A 8 -11.18 -22.81 4.83
N VAL A 9 -11.12 -23.70 5.82
CA VAL A 9 -10.99 -23.59 7.29
C VAL A 9 -10.81 -22.19 7.94
N ILE A 10 -11.64 -21.20 7.61
CA ILE A 10 -11.72 -19.96 8.40
C ILE A 10 -13.13 -19.39 8.42
N THR A 11 -13.62 -19.11 9.61
CA THR A 11 -14.92 -18.45 9.80
C THR A 11 -14.81 -16.96 9.47
N GLN A 12 -15.94 -16.33 9.13
CA GLN A 12 -15.99 -14.87 8.93
C GLN A 12 -15.48 -14.09 10.17
N ALA A 13 -15.67 -14.64 11.37
CA ALA A 13 -15.19 -14.05 12.61
C ALA A 13 -13.66 -14.07 12.71
N GLU A 14 -13.03 -15.18 12.34
CA GLU A 14 -11.57 -15.33 12.34
C GLU A 14 -10.90 -14.49 11.24
N LEU A 15 -11.55 -14.36 10.08
CA LEU A 15 -11.12 -13.44 9.03
C LEU A 15 -11.11 -12.00 9.57
N ARG A 16 -12.23 -11.53 10.15
CA ARG A 16 -12.33 -10.18 10.72
C ARG A 16 -11.34 -9.94 11.85
N ALA A 17 -11.11 -10.93 12.72
CA ALA A 17 -10.14 -10.82 13.80
C ALA A 17 -8.70 -10.69 13.27
N SER A 18 -8.36 -11.43 12.21
CA SER A 18 -7.04 -11.35 11.58
C SER A 18 -6.81 -10.02 10.87
N LEU A 19 -7.83 -9.52 10.15
CA LEU A 19 -7.79 -8.21 9.50
C LEU A 19 -7.61 -7.06 10.50
N ARG A 20 -8.34 -7.09 11.63
CA ARG A 20 -8.18 -6.10 12.70
C ARG A 20 -6.79 -6.11 13.33
N ARG A 21 -6.20 -7.30 13.52
CA ARG A 21 -4.80 -7.41 14.00
C ARG A 21 -3.79 -6.79 13.02
N GLN A 22 -4.12 -6.75 11.74
CA GLN A 22 -3.31 -6.12 10.69
C GLN A 22 -3.66 -4.64 10.47
N GLY A 23 -4.60 -4.08 11.24
CA GLY A 23 -4.97 -2.66 11.18
C GLY A 23 -6.12 -2.32 10.22
N PHE A 24 -6.82 -3.30 9.66
CA PHE A 24 -8.00 -3.09 8.82
C PHE A 24 -9.28 -3.14 9.65
N GLU A 25 -10.08 -2.07 9.62
CA GLU A 25 -11.33 -2.00 10.39
C GLU A 25 -12.54 -2.39 9.54
N ASP A 26 -12.49 -2.10 8.23
CA ASP A 26 -13.56 -2.35 7.27
C ASP A 26 -13.09 -3.22 6.08
N LEU A 27 -13.96 -4.11 5.60
CA LEU A 27 -13.67 -4.98 4.45
C LEU A 27 -13.54 -4.20 3.14
N SER A 28 -14.13 -3.01 3.04
CA SER A 28 -14.01 -2.12 1.89
C SER A 28 -12.60 -1.53 1.73
N GLU A 29 -11.76 -1.61 2.76
CA GLU A 29 -10.35 -1.23 2.72
C GLU A 29 -9.48 -2.30 2.06
N ILE A 30 -10.05 -3.45 1.71
CA ILE A 30 -9.33 -4.64 1.24
C ILE A 30 -9.75 -4.97 -0.18
N LYS A 31 -8.76 -5.04 -1.08
CA LYS A 31 -8.94 -5.47 -2.46
C LYS A 31 -8.99 -6.99 -2.55
N VAL A 32 -8.03 -7.65 -1.91
CA VAL A 32 -7.87 -9.11 -1.91
C VAL A 32 -7.36 -9.56 -0.54
N ALA A 33 -7.88 -10.67 -0.04
CA ALA A 33 -7.32 -11.37 1.11
C ALA A 33 -7.06 -12.83 0.70
N ILE A 34 -5.83 -13.31 0.93
CA ILE A 34 -5.34 -14.63 0.56
C ILE A 34 -5.01 -15.38 1.84
N LEU A 35 -5.64 -16.55 2.04
CA LEU A 35 -5.25 -17.48 3.09
C LEU A 35 -4.12 -18.35 2.54
N GLU A 36 -2.94 -18.23 3.13
CA GLU A 36 -1.78 -19.02 2.76
C GLU A 36 -1.92 -20.44 3.33
N THR A 37 -1.26 -21.41 2.71
CA THR A 37 -1.20 -22.81 3.20
C THR A 37 -0.54 -22.95 4.58
N SER A 38 0.18 -21.92 5.03
CA SER A 38 0.74 -21.80 6.38
C SER A 38 -0.28 -21.41 7.46
N GLY A 39 -1.51 -21.03 7.07
CA GLY A 39 -2.52 -20.44 7.95
C GLY A 39 -2.34 -18.94 8.19
N SER A 40 -1.40 -18.29 7.49
CA SER A 40 -1.25 -16.83 7.50
C SER A 40 -2.23 -16.17 6.52
N LEU A 41 -2.71 -14.97 6.86
CA LEU A 41 -3.57 -14.18 5.98
C LEU A 41 -2.75 -13.03 5.37
N THR A 42 -2.60 -13.04 4.05
CA THR A 42 -1.98 -11.95 3.28
C THR A 42 -3.09 -11.04 2.75
N VAL A 43 -2.93 -9.73 2.86
CA VAL A 43 -3.98 -8.75 2.50
C VAL A 43 -3.42 -7.70 1.54
N GLU A 44 -4.09 -7.51 0.42
CA GLU A 44 -3.87 -6.40 -0.51
C GLU A 44 -4.89 -5.28 -0.23
N PRO A 45 -4.47 -4.08 0.18
CA PRO A 45 -5.39 -2.98 0.46
C PRO A 45 -6.03 -2.41 -0.83
N GLN A 46 -7.28 -1.95 -0.72
CA GLN A 46 -8.08 -1.35 -1.80
C GLN A 46 -7.57 0.04 -2.21
N ARG A 47 -6.92 0.75 -1.29
CA ARG A 47 -6.30 2.05 -1.53
C ARG A 47 -4.94 2.09 -0.85
N PRO A 48 -3.96 2.82 -1.41
CA PRO A 48 -2.74 3.10 -0.69
C PRO A 48 -3.10 3.77 0.64
N SER A 49 -2.50 3.27 1.71
CA SER A 49 -2.63 3.83 3.04
C SER A 49 -2.18 5.30 3.06
N GLN A 50 -2.61 6.04 4.10
CA GLN A 50 -2.22 7.44 4.24
C GLN A 50 -0.69 7.61 4.35
N ASP A 51 0.00 6.63 4.92
CA ASP A 51 1.46 6.59 5.01
C ASP A 51 2.13 6.37 3.64
N GLU A 52 1.58 5.47 2.82
CA GLU A 52 2.02 5.26 1.44
C GLU A 52 1.78 6.50 0.58
N LEU A 53 0.64 7.18 0.74
CA LEU A 53 0.35 8.44 0.04
C LEU A 53 1.33 9.55 0.45
N ARG A 54 1.64 9.64 1.76
CA ARG A 54 2.63 10.59 2.27
C ARG A 54 4.02 10.29 1.71
N THR A 55 4.42 9.02 1.71
CA THR A 55 5.71 8.58 1.16
C THR A 55 5.82 8.90 -0.33
N GLN A 56 4.77 8.60 -1.11
CA GLN A 56 4.71 8.95 -2.53
C GLN A 56 4.85 10.47 -2.75
N ALA A 57 4.12 11.29 -1.98
CA ALA A 57 4.22 12.74 -2.09
C ALA A 57 5.63 13.27 -1.77
N ILE A 58 6.31 12.69 -0.77
CA ILE A 58 7.69 13.05 -0.44
C ILE A 58 8.63 12.70 -1.60
N VAL A 59 8.51 11.49 -2.16
CA VAL A 59 9.35 11.04 -3.29
C VAL A 59 9.13 11.93 -4.51
N GLU A 60 7.89 12.26 -4.84
CA GLU A 60 7.58 13.18 -5.95
C GLU A 60 8.17 14.58 -5.74
N GLN A 61 8.14 15.06 -4.50
CA GLN A 61 8.71 16.37 -4.17
C GLN A 61 10.24 16.35 -4.29
N LEU A 62 10.90 15.28 -3.86
CA LEU A 62 12.35 15.10 -4.02
C LEU A 62 12.74 15.07 -5.50
N ALA A 63 12.03 14.31 -6.34
CA ALA A 63 12.29 14.24 -7.77
C ALA A 63 12.17 15.62 -8.47
N ARG A 64 11.18 16.43 -8.06
CA ARG A 64 11.03 17.80 -8.54
C ARG A 64 12.21 18.69 -8.15
N ILE A 65 12.68 18.59 -6.91
CA ILE A 65 13.84 19.34 -6.42
C ILE A 65 15.11 18.93 -7.18
N GLU A 66 15.36 17.63 -7.36
CA GLU A 66 16.52 17.12 -8.10
C GLU A 66 16.54 17.63 -9.55
N THR A 67 15.38 17.64 -10.21
CA THR A 67 15.23 18.18 -11.56
C THR A 67 15.58 19.67 -11.59
N GLY A 68 15.08 20.45 -10.63
CA GLY A 68 15.38 21.88 -10.52
C GLY A 68 16.87 22.17 -10.25
N LEU A 69 17.50 21.43 -9.33
CA LEU A 69 18.93 21.55 -9.04
C LEU A 69 19.79 21.22 -10.26
N SER A 70 19.41 20.18 -11.01
CA SER A 70 20.11 19.80 -12.24
C SER A 70 20.05 20.93 -13.28
N ALA A 71 18.87 21.54 -13.48
CA ALA A 71 18.69 22.66 -14.40
C ALA A 71 19.53 23.88 -13.99
N ILE A 72 19.49 24.27 -12.71
CA ILE A 72 20.27 25.40 -12.19
C ILE A 72 21.77 25.15 -12.36
N SER A 73 22.24 23.95 -12.02
CA SER A 73 23.67 23.61 -12.12
C SER A 73 24.18 23.63 -13.57
N GLN A 74 23.36 23.21 -14.55
CA GLN A 74 23.71 23.30 -15.97
C GLN A 74 23.79 24.75 -16.45
N GLN A 75 22.85 25.60 -16.01
CA GLN A 75 22.81 27.00 -16.38
C GLN A 75 24.04 27.77 -15.86
N LEU A 76 24.53 27.42 -14.66
CA LEU A 76 25.78 27.97 -14.12
C LEU A 76 27.03 27.50 -14.86
N ARG A 77 27.02 26.29 -15.43
CA ARG A 77 28.14 25.75 -16.24
C ARG A 77 28.16 26.28 -17.67
N GLY A 78 27.01 26.61 -18.24
CA GLY A 78 26.89 27.12 -19.62
C GLY A 78 27.12 28.63 -19.78
N GLY A 79 27.33 29.36 -18.68
CA GLY A 79 27.56 30.81 -18.68
C GLY A 79 29.03 31.23 -18.56
N GLN A 80 29.99 30.31 -18.74
CA GLN A 80 31.43 30.59 -18.75
C GLN A 80 32.03 30.48 -20.15
#